data_AF-A0A935QIM1-F1
#
_entry.id   AF-A0A935QIM1-F1
#
_cell.length_a   1.000
_cell.length_b   1.000
_cell.length_c   1.000
_cell.angle_alpha   90.00
_cell.angle_beta   90.00
_cell.angle_gamma   90.00
#
_symmetry.space_group_name_H-M   'P 1'
#
loop_
_entity.id
_entity.type
_entity.pdbx_description
1 polymer ?
#
loop_
_entity_poly.entity_id
_entity_poly.type
_entity_poly.pdbx_seq_one_letter_code
_entity_poly.pdbx_strand_id
1 'polypeptide(L)'
;MRLSQFWTLMDDEFGAGYSRVLADRHVLSSLGGRTATEAIEAGEPPKRVWQAMCEAMDVPPGRWWGRDQPPTGGPASGHGDRAGR
;
A
#
# COMPACT_ATOMS: atom_id res chain seq x y z
N MET A 1 3.76 -8.24 2.49
CA MET A 1 4.07 -7.87 1.09
C MET A 1 5.52 -8.20 0.81
N ARG A 2 5.82 -8.83 -0.33
CA ARG A 2 7.20 -9.04 -0.80
C ARG A 2 7.73 -7.77 -1.46
N LEU A 3 9.05 -7.60 -1.56
CA LEU A 3 9.65 -6.45 -2.24
C LEU A 3 9.24 -6.34 -3.71
N SER A 4 9.09 -7.46 -4.42
CA SER A 4 8.60 -7.46 -5.81
C SER A 4 7.18 -6.88 -5.92
N GLN A 5 6.29 -7.26 -5.00
CA GLN A 5 4.92 -6.74 -4.96
C GLN A 5 4.87 -5.25 -4.61
N PHE A 6 5.78 -4.76 -3.74
CA PHE A 6 5.94 -3.32 -3.50
C PHE A 6 6.23 -2.57 -4.81
N TRP A 7 7.18 -3.06 -5.61
CA TRP A 7 7.51 -2.44 -6.88
C TRP A 7 6.36 -2.51 -7.89
N THR A 8 5.62 -3.62 -7.93
CA THR A 8 4.41 -3.71 -8.75
C THR A 8 3.37 -2.63 -8.38
N LEU A 9 3.13 -2.39 -7.08
CA LEU A 9 2.20 -1.34 -6.65
C LEU A 9 2.70 0.07 -6.97
N MET A 10 4.00 0.31 -6.77
CA MET A 10 4.63 1.59 -7.14
C MET A 10 4.54 1.84 -8.65
N ASP A 11 4.76 0.82 -9.47
CA ASP A 11 4.68 0.91 -10.92
C ASP A 11 3.24 1.08 -11.42
N ASP A 12 2.27 0.40 -10.78
CA ASP A 12 0.85 0.52 -11.11
C ASP A 12 0.28 1.91 -10.75
N GLU A 13 0.68 2.52 -9.62
CA GLU A 13 0.15 3.83 -9.19
C GLU A 13 0.91 5.00 -9.83
N PHE A 14 2.24 4.91 -9.94
CA PHE A 14 3.08 6.04 -10.35
C PHE A 14 3.75 5.85 -11.73
N GLY A 15 3.70 4.65 -12.30
CA GLY A 15 4.33 4.30 -13.57
C GLY A 15 5.78 3.82 -13.41
N ALA A 16 6.15 2.79 -14.17
CA ALA A 16 7.43 2.09 -14.05
C ALA A 16 8.70 2.95 -14.21
N GLY A 17 8.62 4.06 -14.96
CA GLY A 17 9.75 4.99 -15.12
C GLY A 17 9.89 5.98 -13.96
N TYR A 18 8.78 6.39 -13.35
CA TYR A 18 8.77 7.42 -12.31
C TYR A 18 8.84 6.82 -10.90
N SER A 19 8.30 5.62 -10.71
CA SER A 19 8.27 4.90 -9.43
C SER A 19 9.64 4.80 -8.76
N ARG A 20 10.69 4.49 -9.54
CA ARG A 20 12.07 4.38 -9.06
C ARG A 20 12.64 5.71 -8.59
N VAL A 21 12.48 6.75 -9.41
CA VAL A 21 12.91 8.10 -9.08
C VAL A 21 12.20 8.62 -7.83
N LEU A 22 10.89 8.34 -7.72
CA LEU A 22 10.10 8.72 -6.56
C LEU A 22 10.58 8.01 -5.29
N ALA A 23 10.80 6.69 -5.37
CA ALA A 23 11.30 5.89 -4.25
C ALA A 23 12.65 6.37 -3.72
N ASP A 24 13.52 6.86 -4.60
CA ASP A 24 14.87 7.32 -4.27
C ASP A 24 14.94 8.78 -3.80
N ARG A 25 13.93 9.61 -4.13
CA ARG A 25 14.00 11.06 -3.88
C ARG A 25 12.99 11.57 -2.87
N HIS A 26 11.88 10.86 -2.68
CA HIS A 26 10.84 11.29 -1.78
C HIS A 26 11.16 10.85 -0.35
N VAL A 27 11.39 11.83 0.52
CA VAL A 27 11.71 11.60 1.93
C VAL A 27 10.43 11.38 2.73
N LEU A 28 10.33 10.21 3.36
CA LEU A 28 9.19 9.80 4.17
C LEU A 28 9.45 10.15 5.64
N SER A 29 8.84 11.22 6.12
CA SER A 29 8.94 11.69 7.51
C SER A 29 8.49 10.64 8.53
N SER A 30 7.46 9.85 8.20
CA SER A 30 6.96 8.74 9.03
C SER A 30 7.93 7.55 9.16
N LEU A 31 8.96 7.50 8.31
CA LEU A 31 10.03 6.50 8.36
C LEU A 31 11.35 7.08 8.91
N GLY A 32 11.28 8.19 9.64
CA GLY A 32 12.46 8.83 10.24
C GLY A 32 13.26 9.66 9.24
N GLY A 33 12.60 10.21 8.21
CA GLY A 33 13.26 11.05 7.21
C GLY A 33 14.11 10.27 6.21
N ARG A 34 13.76 9.01 5.96
CA ARG A 34 14.39 8.15 4.95
C ARG A 34 13.56 8.12 3.67
N THR A 35 14.21 7.90 2.55
CA THR A 35 13.53 7.58 1.29
C THR A 35 12.96 6.16 1.33
N ALA A 36 12.12 5.79 0.35
CA ALA A 36 11.57 4.44 0.31
C ALA A 36 12.67 3.38 0.12
N THR A 37 13.65 3.68 -0.74
CA THR A 37 14.81 2.81 -0.97
C THR A 37 15.66 2.67 0.29
N GLU A 38 16.03 3.78 0.94
CA GLU A 38 16.79 3.76 2.20
C GLU A 38 16.05 3.01 3.32
N ALA A 39 14.73 3.18 3.40
CA ALA A 39 13.92 2.47 4.38
C ALA A 39 13.97 0.95 4.16
N ILE A 40 13.81 0.50 2.90
CA ILE A 40 13.89 -0.92 2.54
C ILE A 40 15.29 -1.48 2.85
N GLU A 41 16.35 -0.77 2.50
CA GLU A 41 17.73 -1.18 2.78
C GLU A 41 18.03 -1.27 4.28
N ALA A 42 17.45 -0.37 5.06
CA ALA A 42 17.50 -0.40 6.52
C ALA A 42 16.62 -1.50 7.16
N GLY A 43 15.94 -2.33 6.35
CA GLY A 43 15.14 -3.46 6.81
C GLY A 43 13.68 -3.12 7.13
N GLU A 44 13.18 -1.93 6.77
CA GLU A 44 11.76 -1.62 6.94
C GLU A 44 10.90 -2.55 6.08
N PRO A 45 9.78 -3.08 6.62
CA PRO A 45 8.90 -3.95 5.86
C PRO A 45 8.34 -3.21 4.63
N PRO A 46 8.38 -3.79 3.40
CA PRO A 46 7.89 -3.11 2.20
C PRO A 46 6.42 -2.68 2.28
N LYS A 47 5.60 -3.39 3.07
CA LYS A 47 4.21 -2.99 3.38
C LYS A 47 4.14 -1.65 4.10
N ARG A 48 5.02 -1.43 5.08
CA ARG A 48 5.07 -0.19 5.85
C ARG A 48 5.57 0.97 4.98
N VAL A 49 6.58 0.71 4.14
CA VAL A 49 7.11 1.69 3.19
C VAL A 49 6.05 2.11 2.17
N TRP A 50 5.29 1.16 1.64
CA TRP A 50 4.17 1.45 0.74
C TRP A 50 3.09 2.31 1.40
N GLN A 51 2.65 1.95 2.62
CA GLN A 51 1.65 2.74 3.35
C GLN A 51 2.13 4.18 3.57
N ALA A 52 3.38 4.37 3.98
CA ALA A 52 3.97 5.70 4.13
C ALA A 52 4.00 6.47 2.81
N MET A 53 4.33 5.82 1.69
CA MET A 53 4.28 6.45 0.36
C MET A 53 2.86 6.84 -0.03
N CYS A 54 1.88 5.95 0.20
CA CYS A 54 0.48 6.24 -0.08
C CYS A 54 -0.03 7.44 0.72
N GLU A 55 0.32 7.52 2.00
CA GLU A 55 -0.03 8.66 2.85
C GLU A 55 0.64 9.95 2.37
N ALA A 56 1.92 9.90 2.03
CA ALA A 56 2.68 11.08 1.60
C ALA A 56 2.26 11.60 0.22
N MET A 57 1.73 10.72 -0.63
CA MET A 57 1.30 11.03 -2.00
C MET A 57 -0.23 11.15 -2.14
N ASP A 58 -0.96 11.17 -1.02
CA ASP A 58 -2.42 11.24 -0.97
C ASP A 58 -3.13 10.17 -1.83
N VAL A 59 -2.55 8.96 -1.91
CA VAL A 59 -3.16 7.83 -2.60
C VAL A 59 -4.38 7.37 -1.80
N PRO A 60 -5.57 7.27 -2.42
CA PRO A 60 -6.78 6.81 -1.75
C PRO A 60 -6.66 5.37 -1.22
N PRO A 61 -7.18 5.06 -0.01
CA PRO A 61 -7.08 3.74 0.61
C PRO A 61 -7.56 2.56 -0.25
N GLY A 62 -8.54 2.80 -1.13
CA GLY A 62 -9.05 1.79 -2.07
C GLY A 62 -8.02 1.31 -3.09
N ARG A 63 -6.90 2.01 -3.28
CA ARG A 63 -5.83 1.65 -4.22
C ARG A 63 -4.60 1.04 -3.56
N TRP A 64 -4.53 1.03 -2.22
CA TRP A 64 -3.35 0.58 -1.49
C TRP A 64 -3.04 -0.90 -1.65
N TRP A 65 -4.01 -1.69 -2.13
CA TRP A 65 -3.85 -3.13 -2.22
C TRP A 65 -3.66 -3.62 -3.67
N GLY A 66 -3.57 -2.70 -4.64
CA GLY A 66 -3.51 -3.02 -6.05
C GLY A 66 -4.81 -3.63 -6.57
N ARG A 67 -4.76 -4.24 -7.76
CA ARG A 67 -5.94 -4.83 -8.44
C ARG A 67 -6.58 -6.02 -7.69
N ASP A 68 -5.97 -6.55 -6.63
CA ASP A 68 -6.33 -7.85 -6.02
C ASP A 68 -6.62 -7.85 -4.49
N GLN A 69 -7.09 -6.75 -3.87
CA GLN A 69 -7.64 -6.86 -2.50
C GLN A 69 -8.80 -5.90 -2.21
N PRO A 70 -9.89 -6.39 -1.59
CA PRO A 70 -11.10 -5.58 -1.34
C PRO A 70 -10.95 -4.69 -0.10
N PRO A 71 -11.78 -3.62 0.01
CA PRO A 71 -12.02 -2.96 1.28
C PRO A 71 -12.85 -3.89 2.17
N THR A 72 -12.23 -4.56 3.14
CA THR A 72 -13.01 -5.26 4.17
C THR A 72 -13.62 -4.24 5.12
N GLY A 73 -14.83 -3.78 4.78
CA GLY A 73 -15.60 -2.81 5.54
C GLY A 73 -17.11 -2.95 5.28
N GLY A 74 -17.66 -4.15 5.50
CA GLY A 74 -19.11 -4.39 5.60
C GLY A 74 -19.38 -5.28 6.82
N PRO A 75 -20.39 -4.98 7.67
CA PRO A 75 -20.58 -5.71 8.92
C PRO A 75 -20.95 -7.17 8.64
N ALA A 76 -20.22 -8.08 9.27
CA ALA A 76 -20.63 -9.46 9.46
C ALA A 76 -21.86 -9.48 10.40
N SER A 77 -23.06 -9.49 9.85
CA SER A 77 -24.35 -9.72 10.54
C SER A 77 -25.42 -9.97 9.47
N GLY A 78 -26.14 -11.08 9.38
CA GLY A 78 -26.09 -12.32 10.13
C GLY A 78 -26.68 -13.44 9.27
N HIS A 79 -26.22 -14.66 9.51
CA HIS A 79 -26.95 -15.85 9.10
C HIS A 79 -28.15 -15.96 10.05
N GLY A 80 -29.24 -15.27 9.69
CA GLY A 80 -30.53 -15.39 10.34
C GLY A 80 -31.27 -16.58 9.76
N ASP A 81 -31.28 -17.66 10.53
CA ASP A 81 -32.09 -18.84 10.34
C ASP A 81 -33.60 -18.51 10.18
N ARG A 82 -34.27 -19.30 9.32
CA ARG A 82 -35.68 -19.74 9.38
C ARG A 82 -36.86 -18.84 8.93
N ALA A 83 -37.70 -19.49 8.10
CA ALA A 83 -39.17 -19.62 8.17
C ALA A 83 -40.06 -18.89 7.13
N GLY A 84 -40.85 -19.70 6.42
CA GLY A 84 -42.10 -19.36 5.72
C GLY A 84 -41.91 -19.14 4.22
N ARG A 85 -42.54 -19.89 3.32
CA ARG A 85 -43.85 -20.55 3.32
C ARG A 85 -43.86 -21.68 2.31
#